data_AF-A0A150G7B5-F1
#
_entry.id   AF-A0A150G7B5-F1
#
_cell.length_a   1.000
_cell.length_b   1.000
_cell.length_c   1.000
_cell.angle_alpha   90.00
_cell.angle_beta   90.00
_cell.angle_gamma   90.00
#
_symmetry.space_group_name_H-M   'P 1'
#
loop_
_entity.id
_entity.type
_entity.pdbx_description
1 polymer ?
#
loop_
_entity_poly.entity_id
_entity_poly.type
_entity_poly.pdbx_seq_one_letter_code
_entity_poly.pdbx_strand_id
1 'polypeptide(L)'
;MTTLYPPGYVVLAESHPAGSPLPASVLSRITSVTASMSELVHKVAMICPLNVKRLLATNMEVHAMVPVPDQHWARVLAVLTLSEQQRKDLLGARERFLAKFETVVQERTALVSALSQQAIPRYRVYADICSSSLAAHEAGDRLRANLQREHNINMEFVVFVFRGVLDLLQIAKAAVHSYPYYPDVLAMSNVLHAQTAGGGGGATGGSSTPQPSVSGGAPPASQAQQQQQQQQQQLMSALQQQQQQQLQQMQQQQHQQQQMQQQMQLQQLSPQAQQQMQQQQQMQFGGSGGILAGTASGGMCTPATASPGMYGMGSGGGGMMGMGGGAYGGGMYGGGGTPSMMDSGMMDG
;
A
#
# COMPACT_ATOMS: atom_id res chain seq x y z
N MET A 1 -14.08 -7.19 -31.29
CA MET A 1 -12.73 -6.63 -31.09
C MET A 1 -11.75 -7.53 -31.80
N THR A 2 -11.49 -7.26 -33.07
CA THR A 2 -10.55 -8.00 -33.91
C THR A 2 -9.24 -7.23 -33.83
N THR A 3 -8.31 -7.71 -33.01
CA THR A 3 -7.00 -7.08 -32.82
C THR A 3 -6.23 -7.13 -34.14
N LEU A 4 -6.10 -5.97 -34.79
CA LEU A 4 -5.19 -5.68 -35.88
C LEU A 4 -3.75 -5.82 -35.38
N TYR A 5 -3.25 -7.05 -35.29
CA TYR A 5 -1.81 -7.26 -35.23
C TYR A 5 -1.25 -7.03 -36.64
N PRO A 6 -0.17 -6.25 -36.79
CA PRO A 6 0.48 -6.08 -38.08
C PRO A 6 0.83 -7.47 -38.65
N PRO A 7 0.43 -7.80 -39.89
CA PRO A 7 0.67 -9.10 -40.50
C PRO A 7 2.18 -9.28 -40.66
N GLY A 8 2.80 -10.10 -39.81
CA GLY A 8 4.23 -10.39 -39.88
C GLY A 8 4.92 -10.76 -38.56
N TYR A 9 4.25 -10.71 -37.41
CA TYR A 9 4.92 -10.88 -36.11
C TYR A 9 4.91 -12.29 -35.50
N VAL A 10 4.12 -13.25 -36.00
CA VAL A 10 3.90 -14.53 -35.28
C VAL A 10 3.94 -15.76 -36.20
N VAL A 11 4.99 -15.91 -37.02
CA VAL A 11 5.21 -17.15 -37.81
C VAL A 11 6.69 -17.58 -37.78
N LEU A 12 7.36 -17.42 -36.64
CA LEU A 12 8.71 -17.98 -36.44
C LEU A 12 8.76 -19.10 -35.39
N ALA A 13 7.73 -19.24 -34.55
CA ALA A 13 7.76 -20.21 -33.47
C ALA A 13 7.40 -21.64 -33.91
N GLU A 14 6.49 -21.81 -34.87
CA GLU A 14 5.99 -23.15 -35.23
C GLU A 14 6.97 -23.95 -36.11
N SER A 15 7.89 -23.28 -36.81
CA SER A 15 8.82 -23.92 -37.75
C SER A 15 10.25 -24.08 -37.24
N HIS A 16 10.54 -23.64 -36.01
CA HIS A 16 11.87 -23.80 -35.42
C HIS A 16 11.98 -25.13 -34.67
N PRO A 17 12.95 -26.01 -35.01
CA PRO A 17 13.14 -27.27 -34.29
C PRO A 17 13.34 -27.06 -32.79
N ALA A 18 12.73 -27.90 -31.97
CA ALA A 18 12.98 -27.89 -30.54
C ALA A 18 14.47 -28.22 -30.29
N GLY A 19 15.18 -27.32 -29.61
CA GLY A 19 16.58 -27.50 -29.24
C GLY A 19 17.62 -26.96 -30.23
N SER A 20 17.25 -26.51 -31.43
CA SER A 20 18.20 -25.77 -32.27
C SER A 20 18.46 -24.37 -31.69
N PRO A 21 19.67 -23.82 -31.84
CA PRO A 21 19.95 -22.45 -31.42
C PRO A 21 19.15 -21.45 -32.26
N LEU A 22 18.68 -20.37 -31.62
CA LEU A 22 17.96 -19.30 -32.32
C LEU A 22 18.88 -18.60 -33.34
N PRO A 23 18.36 -18.14 -34.50
CA PRO A 23 19.13 -17.32 -35.42
C PRO A 23 19.65 -16.05 -34.74
N ALA A 24 20.88 -15.63 -35.06
CA ALA A 24 21.54 -14.49 -34.43
C ALA A 24 20.73 -13.17 -34.56
N SER A 25 20.02 -12.98 -35.68
CA SER A 25 19.15 -11.83 -35.90
C SER A 25 17.96 -11.79 -34.94
N VAL A 26 17.36 -12.95 -34.67
CA VAL A 26 16.25 -13.09 -33.72
C VAL A 26 16.74 -12.85 -32.29
N LEU A 27 17.87 -13.45 -31.92
CA LEU A 27 18.48 -13.24 -30.61
C LEU A 27 18.82 -11.76 -30.37
N SER A 28 19.44 -11.10 -31.33
CA SER A 28 19.76 -9.66 -31.25
C SER A 28 18.50 -8.81 -31.02
N ARG A 29 17.41 -9.13 -31.73
CA ARG A 29 16.12 -8.44 -31.56
C ARG A 29 15.50 -8.66 -30.18
N ILE A 30 15.48 -9.91 -29.69
CA ILE A 30 14.97 -10.23 -28.35
C ILE A 30 15.75 -9.45 -27.30
N THR A 31 17.08 -9.46 -27.39
CA THR A 31 17.98 -8.74 -26.49
C THR A 31 17.71 -7.24 -26.51
N SER A 32 17.56 -6.63 -27.70
CA SER A 32 17.27 -5.20 -27.85
C SER A 32 15.91 -4.78 -27.25
N VAL A 33 14.86 -5.55 -27.53
CA VAL A 33 13.52 -5.29 -26.97
C VAL A 33 13.52 -5.47 -25.46
N THR A 34 14.18 -6.52 -24.96
CA THR A 34 14.25 -6.82 -23.52
C THR A 34 15.04 -5.76 -22.77
N ALA A 35 16.13 -5.25 -23.35
CA ALA A 35 16.88 -4.14 -22.78
C ALA A 35 16.00 -2.87 -22.67
N SER A 36 15.31 -2.50 -23.76
CA SER A 36 14.39 -1.36 -23.79
C SER A 36 13.26 -1.49 -22.77
N MET A 37 12.64 -2.66 -22.67
CA MET A 37 11.60 -2.96 -21.69
C MET A 37 12.14 -2.84 -20.26
N SER A 38 13.31 -3.43 -19.99
CA SER A 38 13.93 -3.41 -18.66
C SER A 38 14.29 -1.97 -18.23
N GLU A 39 14.77 -1.16 -19.16
CA GLU A 39 15.04 0.27 -18.92
C GLU A 39 13.75 1.03 -18.59
N LEU A 40 12.69 0.82 -19.37
CA LEU A 40 11.40 1.47 -19.13
C LEU A 40 10.82 1.09 -17.77
N VAL A 41 10.78 -0.20 -17.44
CA VAL A 41 10.29 -0.66 -16.13
C VAL A 41 11.13 -0.09 -15.01
N HIS A 42 12.45 -0.08 -15.14
CA HIS A 42 13.34 0.49 -14.14
C HIS A 42 13.04 1.97 -13.90
N LYS A 43 12.87 2.77 -14.97
CA LYS A 43 12.48 4.19 -14.86
C LYS A 43 11.13 4.35 -14.15
N VAL A 44 10.13 3.54 -14.50
CA VAL A 44 8.81 3.57 -13.83
C VAL A 44 8.94 3.20 -12.36
N ALA A 45 9.79 2.24 -12.00
CA ALA A 45 10.04 1.84 -10.62
C ALA A 45 10.65 2.97 -9.78
N MET A 46 11.56 3.76 -10.37
CA MET A 46 12.19 4.90 -9.71
C MET A 46 11.25 6.09 -9.53
N ILE A 47 10.32 6.33 -10.47
CA ILE A 47 9.42 7.48 -10.44
C ILE A 47 8.13 7.17 -9.65
N CYS A 48 7.60 5.96 -9.81
CA CYS A 48 6.29 5.55 -9.32
C CYS A 48 6.35 4.20 -8.60
N PRO A 49 7.00 4.11 -7.42
CA PRO A 49 7.21 2.84 -6.70
C PRO A 49 5.91 2.09 -6.40
N LEU A 50 4.82 2.82 -6.10
CA LEU A 50 3.51 2.23 -5.84
C LEU A 50 2.93 1.53 -7.07
N ASN A 51 3.15 2.06 -8.28
CA ASN A 51 2.64 1.44 -9.50
C ASN A 51 3.37 0.13 -9.80
N VAL A 52 4.67 0.04 -9.50
CA VAL A 52 5.41 -1.22 -9.64
C VAL A 52 4.99 -2.24 -8.61
N LYS A 53 4.75 -1.84 -7.35
CA LYS A 53 4.17 -2.74 -6.33
C LYS A 53 2.80 -3.26 -6.76
N ARG A 54 1.95 -2.41 -7.34
CA ARG A 54 0.66 -2.84 -7.91
C ARG A 54 0.84 -3.81 -9.06
N LEU A 55 1.76 -3.52 -9.99
CA LEU A 55 2.07 -4.41 -11.12
C LEU A 55 2.50 -5.80 -10.64
N LEU A 56 3.39 -5.88 -9.64
CA LEU A 56 3.86 -7.13 -9.04
C LEU A 56 2.71 -7.94 -8.38
N ALA A 57 1.73 -7.25 -7.80
CA ALA A 57 0.59 -7.88 -7.14
C ALA A 57 -0.59 -8.18 -8.09
N THR A 58 -0.54 -7.73 -9.35
CA THR A 58 -1.67 -7.81 -10.27
C THR A 58 -1.47 -8.94 -11.27
N ASN A 59 -2.46 -9.81 -11.38
CA ASN A 59 -2.57 -10.70 -12.53
C ASN A 59 -2.97 -9.84 -13.75
N MET A 60 -2.10 -9.81 -14.76
CA MET A 60 -2.23 -8.93 -15.93
C MET A 60 -3.36 -9.34 -16.87
N GLU A 61 -3.89 -10.56 -16.76
CA GLU A 61 -4.99 -11.04 -17.58
C GLU A 61 -6.35 -10.66 -16.98
N VAL A 62 -6.52 -10.83 -15.67
CA VAL A 62 -7.78 -10.49 -14.97
C VAL A 62 -7.80 -9.08 -14.37
N HIS A 63 -6.67 -8.37 -14.40
CA HIS A 63 -6.48 -7.04 -13.81
C HIS A 63 -6.87 -6.94 -12.33
N ALA A 64 -6.63 -8.01 -11.58
CA ALA A 64 -6.96 -8.13 -10.16
C ALA A 64 -5.80 -8.73 -9.37
N MET A 65 -5.81 -8.52 -8.05
CA MET A 65 -4.88 -9.17 -7.14
C MET A 65 -5.29 -10.63 -6.95
N VAL A 66 -4.55 -11.53 -7.60
CA VAL A 66 -4.79 -12.98 -7.53
C VAL A 66 -3.53 -13.63 -6.97
N PRO A 67 -3.64 -14.52 -5.97
CA PRO A 67 -2.47 -15.24 -5.45
C PRO A 67 -1.83 -16.08 -6.56
N VAL A 68 -0.51 -16.02 -6.63
CA VAL A 68 0.27 -16.82 -7.59
C VAL A 68 0.26 -18.29 -7.15
N PRO A 69 -0.02 -19.27 -8.03
CA PRO A 69 0.05 -20.68 -7.67
C PRO A 69 1.46 -21.10 -7.21
N ASP A 70 1.56 -21.93 -6.17
CA ASP A 70 2.82 -22.32 -5.53
C ASP A 70 3.88 -22.87 -6.50
N GLN A 71 3.46 -23.61 -7.52
CA GLN A 71 4.36 -24.21 -8.51
C GLN A 71 4.78 -23.26 -9.65
N HIS A 72 4.18 -22.08 -9.74
CA HIS A 72 4.39 -21.16 -10.87
C HIS A 72 5.86 -20.77 -11.00
N TRP A 73 6.47 -20.24 -9.93
CA TRP A 73 7.86 -19.80 -9.95
C TRP A 73 8.86 -20.94 -10.12
N ALA A 74 8.54 -22.15 -9.65
CA ALA A 74 9.35 -23.34 -9.90
C ALA A 74 9.41 -23.69 -11.39
N ARG A 75 8.29 -23.60 -12.12
CA ARG A 75 8.26 -23.80 -13.57
C ARG A 75 9.03 -22.72 -14.31
N VAL A 76 8.89 -21.45 -13.92
CA VAL A 76 9.67 -20.35 -14.52
C VAL A 76 11.17 -20.61 -14.35
N LEU A 77 11.63 -20.92 -13.14
CA LEU A 77 13.04 -21.24 -12.86
C LEU A 77 13.58 -22.41 -13.69
N ALA A 78 12.78 -23.45 -13.92
CA ALA A 78 13.19 -24.59 -14.74
C ALA A 78 13.53 -24.18 -16.18
N VAL A 79 12.77 -23.24 -16.75
CA VAL A 79 12.97 -22.75 -18.13
C VAL A 79 14.13 -21.74 -18.24
N LEU A 80 14.47 -21.05 -17.15
CA LEU A 80 15.61 -20.12 -17.13
C LEU A 80 16.97 -20.82 -17.23
N THR A 81 17.02 -22.13 -16.94
CA THR A 81 18.24 -22.95 -17.02
C THR A 81 19.44 -22.26 -16.34
N LEU A 82 19.23 -21.77 -15.12
CA LEU A 82 20.25 -21.02 -14.37
C LEU A 82 21.49 -21.87 -14.12
N SER A 83 22.67 -21.31 -14.37
CA SER A 83 23.95 -21.94 -14.01
C SER A 83 24.10 -22.06 -12.48
N GLU A 84 24.98 -22.94 -12.02
CA GLU A 84 25.26 -23.09 -10.58
C GLU A 84 25.75 -21.77 -9.95
N GLN A 85 26.59 -21.03 -10.69
CA GLN A 85 27.07 -19.72 -10.26
C GLN A 85 25.93 -18.72 -10.14
N GLN A 86 25.04 -18.62 -11.15
CA GLN A 86 23.86 -17.75 -11.09
C GLN A 86 22.94 -18.09 -9.92
N ARG A 87 22.75 -19.39 -9.63
CA ARG A 87 21.97 -19.85 -8.48
C ARG A 87 22.60 -19.39 -7.17
N LYS A 88 23.91 -19.55 -7.02
CA LYS A 88 24.66 -19.08 -5.84
C LYS A 88 24.56 -17.56 -5.68
N ASP A 89 24.70 -16.81 -6.77
CA ASP A 89 24.61 -15.35 -6.76
C ASP A 89 23.20 -14.87 -6.41
N LEU A 90 22.16 -15.52 -6.93
CA LEU A 90 20.76 -15.22 -6.60
C LEU A 90 20.45 -15.50 -5.11
N LEU A 91 20.93 -16.62 -4.57
CA LEU A 91 20.76 -16.96 -3.16
C LEU A 91 21.52 -15.99 -2.25
N GLY A 92 22.77 -15.65 -2.58
CA GLY A 92 23.53 -14.65 -1.83
C GLY A 92 22.91 -13.25 -1.89
N ALA A 93 22.32 -12.87 -3.03
CA ALA A 93 21.57 -11.62 -3.15
C ALA A 93 20.32 -11.62 -2.26
N ARG A 94 19.58 -12.74 -2.21
CA ARG A 94 18.42 -12.91 -1.34
C ARG A 94 18.79 -12.76 0.14
N GLU A 95 19.86 -13.41 0.59
CA GLU A 95 20.32 -13.31 1.98
C GLU A 95 20.65 -11.87 2.38
N ARG A 96 21.43 -11.16 1.54
CA ARG A 96 21.76 -9.74 1.76
C ARG A 96 20.52 -8.85 1.76
N PHE A 97 19.58 -9.10 0.84
CA PHE A 97 18.32 -8.39 0.77
C PHE A 97 17.51 -8.57 2.06
N LEU A 98 17.29 -9.81 2.51
CA LEU A 98 16.51 -10.10 3.71
C LEU A 98 17.15 -9.51 4.96
N ALA A 99 18.48 -9.58 5.10
CA ALA A 99 19.20 -8.97 6.22
C ALA A 99 18.99 -7.44 6.26
N LYS A 100 19.10 -6.75 5.12
CA LYS A 100 18.82 -5.30 5.04
C LYS A 100 17.34 -5.01 5.32
N PHE A 101 16.44 -5.79 4.74
CA PHE A 101 15.00 -5.58 4.84
C PHE A 101 14.49 -5.78 6.28
N GLU A 102 15.04 -6.74 7.01
CA GLU A 102 14.73 -6.99 8.41
C GLU A 102 14.94 -5.73 9.28
N THR A 103 16.05 -5.03 9.10
CA THR A 103 16.33 -3.79 9.85
C THR A 103 15.26 -2.71 9.62
N VAL A 104 14.78 -2.57 8.36
CA VAL A 104 13.73 -1.62 7.99
C VAL A 104 12.39 -2.00 8.62
N VAL A 105 12.07 -3.30 8.65
CA VAL A 105 10.84 -3.82 9.27
C VAL A 105 10.87 -3.62 10.78
N GLN A 106 11.98 -3.93 11.45
CA GLN A 106 12.13 -3.74 12.90
C GLN A 106 11.93 -2.27 13.29
N GLU A 107 12.57 -1.35 12.57
CA GLU A 107 12.41 0.08 12.80
C GLU A 107 10.97 0.56 12.56
N ARG A 108 10.31 0.09 11.49
CA ARG A 108 8.91 0.41 11.22
C ARG A 108 8.00 -0.06 12.36
N THR A 109 8.19 -1.28 12.84
CA THR A 109 7.43 -1.82 13.97
C THR A 109 7.60 -0.96 15.21
N ALA A 110 8.83 -0.51 15.50
CA ALA A 110 9.11 0.40 16.61
C ALA A 110 8.41 1.77 16.43
N LEU A 111 8.46 2.36 15.24
CA LEU A 111 7.80 3.64 14.94
C LEU A 111 6.27 3.55 15.07
N VAL A 112 5.67 2.49 14.52
CA VAL A 112 4.21 2.26 14.61
C VAL A 112 3.80 2.02 16.06
N SER A 113 4.59 1.26 16.82
CA SER A 113 4.35 1.05 18.26
C SER A 113 4.39 2.38 19.02
N ALA A 114 5.42 3.21 18.79
CA ALA A 114 5.53 4.53 19.42
C ALA A 114 4.34 5.44 19.09
N LEU A 115 3.93 5.49 17.81
CA LEU A 115 2.75 6.24 17.38
C LEU A 115 1.47 5.72 18.06
N SER A 116 1.29 4.41 18.16
CA SER A 116 0.11 3.82 18.81
C SER A 116 0.02 4.14 20.31
N GLN A 117 1.16 4.23 20.99
CA GLN A 117 1.24 4.59 22.40
C GLN A 117 0.94 6.08 22.63
N GLN A 118 1.24 6.93 21.65
CA GLN A 118 1.01 8.38 21.69
C GLN A 118 -0.38 8.80 21.18
N ALA A 119 -1.06 7.96 20.40
CA ALA A 119 -2.33 8.27 19.73
C ALA A 119 -3.56 8.43 20.65
N ILE A 120 -3.44 8.20 21.95
CA ILE A 120 -4.53 8.43 22.92
C ILE A 120 -4.15 9.61 23.81
N PRO A 121 -4.59 10.84 23.49
CA PRO A 121 -4.40 11.99 24.36
C PRO A 121 -5.14 11.75 25.68
N ARG A 122 -4.40 11.43 26.74
CA ARG A 122 -4.95 11.33 28.10
C ARG A 122 -4.86 12.66 28.86
N TYR A 123 -4.26 13.67 28.24
CA TYR A 123 -3.83 14.90 28.90
C TYR A 123 -4.84 16.04 28.72
N ARG A 124 -5.01 16.83 29.79
CA ARG A 124 -5.87 18.03 29.80
C ARG A 124 -5.08 19.34 29.64
N VAL A 125 -3.75 19.26 29.47
CA VAL A 125 -2.84 20.42 29.42
C VAL A 125 -2.35 20.63 27.98
N TYR A 126 -2.41 21.87 27.51
CA TYR A 126 -2.05 22.24 26.13
C TYR A 126 -0.60 21.90 25.77
N ALA A 127 0.33 22.05 26.71
CA ALA A 127 1.75 21.73 26.50
C ALA A 127 1.96 20.24 26.13
N ASP A 128 1.25 19.33 26.80
CA ASP A 128 1.32 17.89 26.51
C ASP A 128 0.76 17.57 25.12
N ILE A 129 -0.31 18.26 24.71
CA ILE A 129 -0.88 18.14 23.36
C ILE A 129 0.14 18.58 22.31
N CYS A 130 0.80 19.73 22.50
CA CYS A 130 1.84 20.20 21.59
C CYS A 130 3.02 19.24 21.52
N SER A 131 3.48 18.72 22.65
CA SER A 131 4.58 17.74 22.69
C SER A 131 4.22 16.44 21.97
N SER A 132 3.02 15.91 22.21
CA SER A 132 2.52 14.71 21.53
C SER A 132 2.36 14.93 20.02
N SER A 133 1.90 16.11 19.60
CA SER A 133 1.78 16.46 18.19
C SER A 133 3.15 16.52 17.50
N LEU A 134 4.13 17.17 18.12
CA LEU A 134 5.50 17.25 17.61
C LEU A 134 6.10 15.83 17.45
N ALA A 135 5.97 14.99 18.47
CA ALA A 135 6.46 13.61 18.43
C ALA A 135 5.80 12.79 17.30
N ALA A 136 4.50 12.97 17.08
CA ALA A 136 3.79 12.32 15.98
C ALA A 136 4.29 12.79 14.60
N HIS A 137 4.57 14.08 14.44
CA HIS A 137 5.18 14.61 13.21
C HIS A 137 6.58 14.04 12.96
N GLU A 138 7.44 14.02 13.97
CA GLU A 138 8.78 13.41 13.87
C GLU A 138 8.72 11.93 13.50
N ALA A 139 7.82 11.17 14.12
CA ALA A 139 7.61 9.76 13.80
C ALA A 139 7.08 9.58 12.36
N GLY A 140 6.22 10.49 11.89
CA GLY A 140 5.77 10.52 10.49
C GLY A 140 6.91 10.75 9.49
N ASP A 141 7.82 11.67 9.79
CA ASP A 141 9.00 11.93 8.95
C ASP A 141 9.97 10.74 8.93
N ARG A 142 10.20 10.11 10.10
CA ARG A 142 11.00 8.87 10.18
C ARG A 142 10.36 7.72 9.40
N LEU A 143 9.04 7.58 9.45
CA LEU A 143 8.33 6.56 8.67
C LEU A 143 8.46 6.80 7.17
N ARG A 144 8.41 8.06 6.72
CA ARG A 144 8.66 8.42 5.31
C ARG A 144 10.08 8.03 4.88
N ALA A 145 11.08 8.36 5.69
CA ALA A 145 12.48 7.98 5.42
C ALA A 145 12.68 6.45 5.44
N ASN A 146 12.00 5.73 6.33
CA ASN A 146 12.00 4.27 6.38
C ASN A 146 11.40 3.65 5.10
N LEU A 147 10.26 4.17 4.62
CA LEU A 147 9.64 3.72 3.36
C LEU A 147 10.53 3.98 2.14
N GLN A 148 11.24 5.12 2.11
CA GLN A 148 12.21 5.40 1.06
C GLN A 148 13.38 4.41 1.09
N ARG A 149 13.92 4.09 2.28
CA ARG A 149 14.96 3.06 2.42
C ARG A 149 14.48 1.68 1.97
N GLU A 150 13.25 1.29 2.33
CA GLU A 150 12.63 0.05 1.84
C GLU A 150 12.65 0.00 0.31
N HIS A 151 12.20 1.07 -0.34
CA HIS A 151 12.19 1.15 -1.80
C HIS A 151 13.60 1.03 -2.39
N ASN A 152 14.58 1.75 -1.83
CA ASN A 152 15.96 1.68 -2.30
C ASN A 152 16.54 0.26 -2.18
N ILE A 153 16.29 -0.45 -1.07
CA ILE A 153 16.73 -1.84 -0.87
C ILE A 153 16.07 -2.78 -1.88
N ASN A 154 14.76 -2.62 -2.13
CA ASN A 154 14.05 -3.38 -3.15
C ASN A 154 14.66 -3.16 -4.54
N MET A 155 14.94 -1.90 -4.90
CA MET A 155 15.54 -1.56 -6.20
C MET A 155 16.96 -2.08 -6.34
N GLU A 156 17.78 -1.98 -5.29
CA GLU A 156 19.13 -2.55 -5.28
C GLU A 156 19.10 -4.06 -5.57
N PHE A 157 18.21 -4.80 -4.90
CA PHE A 157 18.05 -6.24 -5.11
C PHE A 157 17.56 -6.57 -6.53
N VAL A 158 16.50 -5.91 -6.99
CA VAL A 158 15.92 -6.14 -8.33
C VAL A 158 16.93 -5.82 -9.44
N VAL A 159 17.62 -4.69 -9.35
CA VAL A 159 18.64 -4.28 -10.33
C VAL A 159 19.82 -5.25 -10.32
N PHE A 160 20.29 -5.68 -9.15
CA PHE A 160 21.36 -6.66 -9.05
C PHE A 160 20.99 -7.97 -9.75
N VAL A 161 19.78 -8.49 -9.53
CA VAL A 161 19.34 -9.75 -10.15
C VAL A 161 19.18 -9.59 -11.67
N PHE A 162 18.43 -8.59 -12.13
CA PHE A 162 18.14 -8.43 -13.56
C PHE A 162 19.31 -7.92 -14.40
N ARG A 163 20.29 -7.19 -13.83
CA ARG A 163 21.45 -6.70 -14.58
C ARG A 163 22.76 -7.43 -14.27
N GLY A 164 22.86 -8.06 -13.11
CA GLY A 164 24.09 -8.70 -12.64
C GLY A 164 24.04 -10.23 -12.67
N VAL A 165 22.87 -10.85 -12.50
CA VAL A 165 22.74 -12.32 -12.42
C VAL A 165 22.18 -12.91 -13.71
N LEU A 166 21.09 -12.35 -14.22
CA LEU A 166 20.40 -12.87 -15.40
C LEU A 166 20.93 -12.24 -16.69
N ASP A 167 21.08 -13.05 -17.74
CA ASP A 167 21.30 -12.53 -19.09
C ASP A 167 19.99 -12.01 -19.71
N LEU A 168 20.08 -11.16 -20.74
CA LEU A 168 18.91 -10.55 -21.37
C LEU A 168 17.94 -11.57 -21.99
N LEU A 169 18.41 -12.74 -22.43
CA LEU A 169 17.54 -13.80 -22.95
C LEU A 169 16.77 -14.49 -21.80
N GLN A 170 17.41 -14.72 -20.66
CA GLN A 170 16.77 -15.23 -19.45
C GLN A 170 15.72 -14.26 -18.93
N ILE A 171 15.96 -12.95 -18.99
CA ILE A 171 14.94 -11.94 -18.64
C ILE A 171 13.74 -12.04 -19.59
N ALA A 172 13.98 -12.18 -20.89
CA ALA A 172 12.91 -12.34 -21.87
C ALA A 172 12.08 -13.61 -21.59
N LYS A 173 12.76 -14.74 -21.32
CA LYS A 173 12.12 -15.99 -20.92
C LYS A 173 11.31 -15.81 -19.64
N ALA A 174 11.86 -15.15 -18.62
CA ALA A 174 11.15 -14.88 -17.38
C ALA A 174 9.87 -14.08 -17.65
N ALA A 175 9.94 -13.01 -18.43
CA ALA A 175 8.78 -12.18 -18.77
C ALA A 175 7.68 -12.98 -19.49
N VAL A 176 8.04 -13.80 -20.48
CA VAL A 176 7.07 -14.63 -21.22
C VAL A 176 6.46 -15.72 -20.35
N HIS A 177 7.30 -16.47 -19.63
CA HIS A 177 6.85 -17.62 -18.85
C HIS A 177 6.19 -17.26 -17.51
N SER A 178 6.37 -16.02 -17.03
CA SER A 178 5.67 -15.54 -15.83
C SER A 178 4.23 -15.12 -16.13
N TYR A 179 3.86 -14.89 -17.40
CA TYR A 179 2.50 -14.50 -17.75
C TYR A 179 1.47 -15.50 -17.18
N PRO A 180 0.39 -15.04 -16.51
CA PRO A 180 -0.11 -13.66 -16.47
C PRO A 180 0.45 -12.78 -15.33
N TYR A 181 1.49 -13.20 -14.63
CA TYR A 181 2.11 -12.45 -13.54
C TYR A 181 3.37 -11.70 -14.01
N TYR A 182 3.69 -10.60 -13.33
CA TYR A 182 4.97 -9.93 -13.53
C TYR A 182 6.10 -10.74 -12.87
N PRO A 183 7.29 -10.89 -13.49
CA PRO A 183 8.39 -11.65 -12.91
C PRO A 183 8.76 -11.20 -11.48
N ASP A 184 8.62 -12.10 -10.50
CA ASP A 184 8.96 -11.86 -9.10
C ASP A 184 10.26 -12.59 -8.71
N VAL A 185 11.36 -11.84 -8.72
CA VAL A 185 12.69 -12.37 -8.39
C VAL A 185 12.83 -12.81 -6.94
N LEU A 186 12.09 -12.21 -6.01
CA LEU A 186 12.10 -12.63 -4.62
C LEU A 186 11.39 -13.98 -4.47
N ALA A 187 10.23 -14.14 -5.09
CA ALA A 187 9.49 -15.40 -5.09
C ALA A 187 10.29 -16.53 -5.78
N MET A 188 10.94 -16.25 -6.91
CA MET A 188 11.88 -17.19 -7.55
C MET A 188 13.02 -17.57 -6.60
N SER A 189 13.67 -16.60 -5.96
CA SER A 189 14.76 -16.89 -5.02
C SER A 189 14.31 -17.73 -3.81
N ASN A 190 13.08 -17.55 -3.33
CA ASN A 190 12.50 -18.37 -2.26
C ASN A 190 12.30 -19.82 -2.68
N VAL A 191 11.81 -20.06 -3.91
CA VAL A 191 11.69 -21.42 -4.47
C VAL A 191 13.06 -22.08 -4.59
N LEU A 192 14.05 -21.34 -5.09
CA LEU A 192 15.42 -21.85 -5.22
C LEU A 192 16.02 -22.22 -3.85
N HIS A 193 15.82 -21.38 -2.83
CA HIS A 193 16.25 -21.64 -1.46
C HIS A 193 15.59 -22.90 -0.86
N ALA A 194 14.29 -23.10 -1.11
CA ALA A 194 13.58 -24.29 -0.66
C ALA A 194 14.12 -25.57 -1.34
N GLN A 195 14.46 -25.51 -2.63
CA GLN A 195 15.06 -26.63 -3.35
C GLN A 195 16.43 -27.02 -2.77
N THR A 196 17.26 -26.04 -2.40
CA THR A 196 18.57 -26.31 -1.79
C THR A 196 18.46 -26.88 -0.37
N ALA A 197 17.46 -26.47 0.40
CA ALA A 197 17.23 -26.99 1.75
C ALA A 197 16.68 -28.42 1.75
N GLY A 198 15.85 -28.79 0.77
CA GLY A 198 15.27 -30.14 0.65
C GLY A 198 16.13 -31.15 -0.12
N GLY A 199 17.10 -30.69 -0.93
CA GLY A 199 17.82 -31.50 -1.91
C GLY A 199 18.99 -32.35 -1.40
N GLY A 200 19.33 -32.31 -0.11
CA GLY A 200 20.40 -33.13 0.46
C GLY A 200 20.02 -34.58 0.80
N GLY A 201 18.75 -34.96 0.64
CA GLY A 201 18.20 -36.17 1.28
C GLY A 201 17.82 -37.37 0.41
N GLY A 202 17.83 -37.31 -0.92
CA GLY A 202 17.33 -38.48 -1.66
C GLY A 202 17.40 -38.42 -3.17
N ALA A 203 18.49 -38.91 -3.74
CA ALA A 203 18.53 -39.48 -5.09
C ALA A 203 19.79 -40.33 -5.31
N THR A 204 20.10 -41.26 -4.40
CA THR A 204 20.80 -42.48 -4.81
C THR A 204 19.75 -43.54 -5.05
N GLY A 205 19.61 -43.90 -6.33
CA GLY A 205 18.77 -45.00 -6.77
C GLY A 205 19.13 -46.29 -6.04
N GLY A 206 18.13 -46.84 -5.37
CA GLY A 206 18.14 -48.18 -4.80
C GLY A 206 16.85 -48.87 -5.21
N SER A 207 16.85 -49.43 -6.42
CA SER A 207 15.91 -50.48 -6.81
C SER A 207 16.21 -51.72 -5.95
N SER A 208 15.71 -51.75 -4.72
CA SER A 208 15.70 -52.95 -3.89
C SER A 208 14.25 -53.28 -3.53
N THR A 209 13.75 -54.31 -4.21
CA THR A 209 12.88 -55.38 -3.73
C THR A 209 11.98 -55.10 -2.51
N PRO A 210 10.65 -55.26 -2.62
CA PRO A 210 9.75 -55.13 -1.49
C PRO A 210 9.95 -56.29 -0.50
N GLN A 211 10.49 -55.99 0.68
CA GLN A 211 10.54 -56.89 1.82
C GLN A 211 9.37 -56.55 2.78
N PRO A 212 8.52 -57.50 3.18
CA PRO A 212 7.47 -57.26 4.18
C PRO A 212 8.04 -57.46 5.60
N SER A 213 7.36 -56.87 6.60
CA SER A 213 7.66 -56.84 8.05
C SER A 213 8.78 -55.86 8.45
N VAL A 214 8.65 -54.99 9.46
CA VAL A 214 8.11 -55.19 10.82
C VAL A 214 7.52 -53.88 11.37
N SER A 215 6.44 -54.01 12.15
CA SER A 215 5.80 -53.00 12.99
C SER A 215 6.78 -52.28 13.94
N GLY A 216 6.90 -50.96 13.81
CA GLY A 216 7.62 -50.08 14.74
C GLY A 216 7.03 -48.67 14.68
N GLY A 217 6.49 -48.20 15.80
CA GLY A 217 5.63 -47.01 15.90
C GLY A 217 6.26 -45.72 15.39
N ALA A 218 5.55 -45.07 14.45
CA ALA A 218 5.82 -43.72 14.00
C ALA A 218 5.31 -42.68 15.03
N PRO A 219 6.04 -41.57 15.26
CA PRO A 219 5.61 -40.49 16.15
C PRO A 219 4.47 -39.65 15.54
N PRO A 220 3.64 -38.98 16.36
CA PRO A 220 2.35 -38.42 15.95
C PRO A 220 2.51 -37.05 15.27
N ALA A 221 2.77 -37.05 13.95
CA ALA A 221 2.76 -35.83 13.13
C ALA A 221 1.37 -35.14 13.06
N SER A 222 0.31 -35.80 13.50
CA SER A 222 -1.08 -35.31 13.49
C SER A 222 -1.40 -34.27 14.57
N GLN A 223 -0.62 -34.17 15.66
CA GLN A 223 -0.91 -33.21 16.73
C GLN A 223 -0.54 -31.77 16.38
N ALA A 224 0.59 -31.56 15.69
CA ALA A 224 1.03 -30.21 15.30
C ALA A 224 0.05 -29.54 14.32
N GLN A 225 -0.50 -30.31 13.37
CA GLN A 225 -1.45 -29.80 12.39
C GLN A 225 -2.80 -29.45 13.04
N GLN A 226 -3.24 -30.20 14.05
CA GLN A 226 -4.47 -29.90 14.79
C GLN A 226 -4.34 -28.63 15.65
N GLN A 227 -3.15 -28.40 16.22
CA GLN A 227 -2.87 -27.20 17.01
C GLN A 227 -2.84 -25.94 16.14
N GLN A 228 -2.29 -26.03 14.92
CA GLN A 228 -2.28 -24.92 13.97
C GLN A 228 -3.70 -24.55 13.49
N GLN A 229 -4.57 -25.56 13.31
CA GLN A 229 -5.96 -25.32 12.90
C GLN A 229 -6.78 -24.64 14.01
N GLN A 230 -6.57 -25.01 15.28
CA GLN A 230 -7.19 -24.32 16.42
C GLN A 230 -6.75 -22.86 16.54
N GLN A 231 -5.45 -22.58 16.33
CA GLN A 231 -4.94 -21.21 16.43
C GLN A 231 -5.53 -20.31 15.32
N GLN A 232 -5.71 -20.85 14.11
CA GLN A 232 -6.33 -20.12 13.00
C GLN A 232 -7.82 -19.83 13.27
N GLN A 233 -8.53 -20.77 13.91
CA GLN A 233 -9.93 -20.59 14.28
C GLN A 233 -10.12 -19.54 15.39
N GLN A 234 -9.20 -19.50 16.37
CA GLN A 234 -9.20 -18.46 17.41
C GLN A 234 -8.98 -17.06 16.81
N LEU A 235 -8.03 -16.92 15.88
CA LEU A 235 -7.74 -15.64 15.23
C LEU A 235 -8.96 -15.12 14.45
N MET A 236 -9.66 -16.02 13.75
CA MET A 236 -10.87 -15.67 12.99
C MET A 236 -12.01 -15.23 13.92
N SER A 237 -12.17 -15.88 15.08
CA SER A 237 -13.17 -15.47 16.08
C SER A 237 -12.86 -14.11 16.70
N ALA A 238 -11.58 -13.82 16.98
CA ALA A 238 -11.15 -12.55 17.55
C ALA A 238 -11.39 -11.39 16.57
N LEU A 239 -11.11 -11.62 15.28
CA LEU A 239 -11.38 -10.63 14.24
C LEU A 239 -12.87 -10.35 14.07
N GLN A 240 -13.70 -11.39 14.12
CA GLN A 240 -15.16 -11.24 14.05
C GLN A 240 -15.70 -10.47 15.26
N GLN A 241 -15.18 -10.74 16.46
CA GLN A 241 -15.57 -10.04 17.68
C GLN A 241 -15.17 -8.56 17.65
N GLN A 242 -13.98 -8.24 17.11
CA GLN A 242 -13.53 -6.86 16.91
C GLN A 242 -14.43 -6.09 15.94
N GLN A 243 -14.84 -6.72 14.84
CA GLN A 243 -15.77 -6.11 13.88
C GLN A 243 -17.14 -5.82 14.52
N GLN A 244 -17.62 -6.73 15.38
CA GLN A 244 -18.88 -6.55 16.09
C GLN A 244 -18.82 -5.39 17.10
N GLN A 245 -17.69 -5.23 17.80
CA GLN A 245 -17.47 -4.09 18.70
C GLN A 245 -17.44 -2.75 17.95
N GLN A 246 -16.80 -2.68 16.77
CA GLN A 246 -16.82 -1.47 15.95
C GLN A 246 -18.24 -1.10 15.51
N LEU A 247 -19.04 -2.08 15.11
CA LEU A 247 -20.43 -1.85 14.70
C LEU A 247 -21.27 -1.31 15.87
N GLN A 248 -21.04 -1.84 17.07
CA GLN A 248 -21.75 -1.43 18.28
C GLN A 248 -21.36 0.00 18.70
N GLN A 249 -20.08 0.38 18.59
CA GLN A 249 -19.64 1.76 18.80
C GLN A 249 -20.28 2.72 17.78
N MET A 250 -20.36 2.33 16.51
CA MET A 250 -21.00 3.16 15.48
C MET A 250 -22.49 3.40 15.77
N GLN A 251 -23.23 2.36 16.17
CA GLN A 251 -24.64 2.50 16.57
C GLN A 251 -24.79 3.43 17.77
N GLN A 252 -23.90 3.33 18.76
CA GLN A 252 -23.95 4.17 19.95
C GLN A 252 -23.71 5.65 19.60
N GLN A 253 -22.78 5.91 18.68
CA GLN A 253 -22.48 7.25 18.19
C GLN A 253 -23.64 7.85 17.37
N GLN A 254 -24.28 7.03 16.52
CA GLN A 254 -25.47 7.44 15.79
C GLN A 254 -26.64 7.76 16.72
N HIS A 255 -26.84 6.95 17.77
CA HIS A 255 -27.88 7.20 18.77
C HIS A 255 -27.65 8.51 19.54
N GLN A 256 -26.39 8.80 19.93
CA GLN A 256 -26.05 10.08 20.55
C GLN A 256 -26.35 11.28 19.63
N GLN A 257 -26.03 11.18 18.34
CA GLN A 257 -26.37 12.23 17.38
C GLN A 257 -27.88 12.46 17.29
N GLN A 258 -28.66 11.38 17.27
CA GLN A 258 -30.12 11.46 17.20
C GLN A 258 -30.72 12.09 18.46
N GLN A 259 -30.17 11.76 19.64
CA GLN A 259 -30.57 12.36 20.91
C GLN A 259 -30.25 13.87 20.95
N MET A 260 -29.09 14.27 20.43
CA MET A 260 -28.71 15.67 20.34
C MET A 260 -29.64 16.45 19.39
N GLN A 261 -30.03 15.86 18.25
CA GLN A 261 -31.01 16.47 17.34
C GLN A 261 -32.38 16.65 17.99
N GLN A 262 -32.87 15.67 18.76
CA GLN A 262 -34.13 15.82 19.50
C GLN A 262 -34.06 16.94 20.55
N GLN A 263 -32.96 17.04 21.30
CA GLN A 263 -32.79 18.15 22.25
C GLN A 263 -32.75 19.51 21.54
N MET A 264 -32.06 19.61 20.39
CA MET A 264 -32.03 20.84 19.62
C MET A 264 -33.42 21.23 19.11
N GLN A 265 -34.22 20.26 18.65
CA GLN A 265 -35.58 20.51 18.19
C GLN A 265 -36.50 20.96 19.33
N LEU A 266 -36.42 20.33 20.51
CA LEU A 266 -37.17 20.76 21.69
C LEU A 266 -36.76 22.16 22.16
N GLN A 267 -35.47 22.49 22.08
CA GLN A 267 -34.96 23.79 22.49
C GLN A 267 -35.39 24.91 21.52
N GLN A 268 -35.51 24.63 20.21
CA GLN A 268 -36.06 25.57 19.23
C GLN A 268 -37.58 25.78 19.34
N LEU A 269 -38.35 24.77 19.76
CA LEU A 269 -39.80 24.90 19.97
C LEU A 269 -40.15 25.69 21.24
N SER A 270 -39.25 25.74 22.23
CA SER A 270 -39.51 26.37 23.52
C SER A 270 -39.80 27.90 23.47
N PRO A 271 -39.09 28.75 22.70
CA PRO A 271 -39.32 30.19 22.73
C PRO A 271 -40.60 30.57 21.99
N GLN A 272 -40.91 29.86 20.90
CA GLN A 272 -42.07 30.17 20.06
C GLN A 272 -43.38 29.76 20.75
N ALA A 273 -43.40 28.61 21.44
CA ALA A 273 -44.54 28.20 22.26
C ALA A 273 -44.76 29.15 23.46
N GLN A 274 -43.68 29.63 24.08
CA GLN A 274 -43.77 30.57 25.20
C GLN A 274 -44.29 31.95 24.75
N GLN A 275 -43.92 32.41 23.55
CA GLN A 275 -44.41 33.67 22.99
C GLN A 275 -45.90 33.57 22.59
N GLN A 276 -46.34 32.44 22.03
CA GLN A 276 -47.75 32.22 21.67
C GLN A 276 -48.65 32.12 22.91
N MET A 277 -48.16 31.49 23.98
CA MET A 277 -48.86 31.45 25.27
C MET A 277 -48.99 32.86 25.89
N GLN A 278 -47.95 33.69 25.79
CA GLN A 278 -48.00 35.07 26.29
C GLN A 278 -48.94 35.97 25.47
N GLN A 279 -49.03 35.76 24.15
CA GLN A 279 -50.00 36.47 23.30
C GLN A 279 -51.46 36.08 23.60
N GLN A 280 -51.72 34.80 23.90
CA GLN A 280 -53.06 34.36 24.29
C GLN A 280 -53.50 34.94 25.64
N GLN A 281 -52.57 35.13 26.58
CA GLN A 281 -52.86 35.81 27.85
C GLN A 281 -53.16 37.30 27.66
N GLN A 282 -52.49 37.99 26.73
CA GLN A 282 -52.81 39.39 26.42
C GLN A 282 -54.18 39.54 25.72
N MET A 283 -54.59 38.58 24.89
CA MET A 283 -55.92 38.62 24.26
C MET A 283 -57.08 38.37 25.24
N GLN A 284 -56.84 37.75 26.41
CA GLN A 284 -57.88 37.52 27.41
C GLN A 284 -58.08 38.70 28.38
N PHE A 285 -57.15 39.65 28.44
CA PHE A 285 -57.24 40.85 29.30
C PHE A 285 -57.32 42.19 28.54
N GLY A 286 -57.17 42.21 27.21
CA GLY A 286 -57.07 43.44 26.40
C GLY A 286 -58.38 43.98 25.83
N GLY A 287 -59.54 43.61 26.37
CA GLY A 287 -60.86 43.98 25.84
C GLY A 287 -61.62 45.00 26.68
N SER A 288 -61.06 46.18 26.98
CA SER A 288 -61.89 47.36 27.35
C SER A 288 -61.13 48.69 27.40
N GLY A 289 -61.54 49.64 26.55
CA GLY A 289 -61.31 51.10 26.64
C GLY A 289 -59.93 51.59 26.21
N GLY A 290 -59.72 52.67 25.46
CA GLY A 290 -60.49 53.81 24.95
C GLY A 290 -59.44 54.83 24.45
N ILE A 291 -59.45 55.23 23.18
CA ILE A 291 -59.92 56.54 22.67
C ILE A 291 -59.14 57.80 23.16
N LEU A 292 -58.51 58.46 22.17
CA LEU A 292 -58.27 59.91 21.91
C LEU A 292 -56.97 60.67 22.25
N ALA A 293 -56.53 61.40 21.20
CA ALA A 293 -55.76 62.66 21.11
C ALA A 293 -54.25 62.60 21.43
N GLY A 294 -53.33 62.90 20.49
CA GLY A 294 -53.00 64.22 19.92
C GLY A 294 -51.84 64.81 20.75
N THR A 295 -50.68 65.29 20.27
CA THR A 295 -50.34 66.14 19.12
C THR A 295 -48.80 66.30 19.00
N ALA A 296 -48.31 66.28 17.76
CA ALA A 296 -47.34 67.18 17.11
C ALA A 296 -45.95 67.59 17.68
N SER A 297 -45.03 67.71 16.70
CA SER A 297 -43.71 68.38 16.67
C SER A 297 -42.54 67.56 17.23
N GLY A 298 -41.39 67.45 16.59
CA GLY A 298 -40.82 68.06 15.38
C GLY A 298 -39.30 67.82 15.47
N GLY A 299 -38.57 67.80 14.35
CA GLY A 299 -37.11 67.89 14.39
C GLY A 299 -36.37 66.97 13.42
N MET A 300 -35.96 67.57 12.31
CA MET A 300 -35.01 67.05 11.33
C MET A 300 -33.63 66.76 11.96
N CYS A 301 -32.90 65.77 11.42
CA CYS A 301 -31.51 65.91 10.95
C CYS A 301 -31.02 64.61 10.33
N THR A 302 -30.77 64.65 9.02
CA THR A 302 -29.93 63.72 8.24
C THR A 302 -28.44 63.94 8.59
N PRO A 303 -27.54 62.98 8.36
CA PRO A 303 -26.95 62.86 7.02
C PRO A 303 -26.72 61.43 6.52
N ALA A 304 -26.60 61.38 5.20
CA ALA A 304 -26.24 60.26 4.35
C ALA A 304 -24.98 59.50 4.78
N THR A 305 -24.94 58.18 4.52
CA THR A 305 -23.97 57.59 3.57
C THR A 305 -24.21 56.09 3.35
N ALA A 306 -23.94 55.68 2.10
CA ALA A 306 -23.61 54.35 1.60
C ALA A 306 -24.75 53.35 1.28
N SER A 307 -24.92 53.21 -0.04
CA SER A 307 -25.69 52.23 -0.82
C SER A 307 -25.34 50.76 -0.57
N PRO A 308 -26.20 49.82 -1.04
CA PRO A 308 -26.26 48.44 -0.58
C PRO A 308 -25.38 47.49 -1.41
N GLY A 309 -24.48 46.78 -0.74
CA GLY A 309 -23.75 45.66 -1.29
C GLY A 309 -24.54 44.36 -1.16
N MET A 310 -25.25 44.00 -2.23
CA MET A 310 -25.74 42.67 -2.51
C MET A 310 -24.58 41.66 -2.54
N TYR A 311 -24.55 40.70 -1.62
CA TYR A 311 -23.97 39.36 -1.89
C TYR A 311 -24.82 38.31 -1.19
N GLY A 312 -25.43 37.45 -2.02
CA GLY A 312 -26.31 36.37 -1.58
C GLY A 312 -25.53 35.27 -0.86
N MET A 313 -26.03 34.87 0.31
CA MET A 313 -25.74 33.58 0.90
C MET A 313 -26.55 32.51 0.15
N GLY A 314 -25.96 31.96 -0.90
CA GLY A 314 -26.39 30.70 -1.49
C GLY A 314 -25.86 29.55 -0.64
N SER A 315 -26.68 29.06 0.30
CA SER A 315 -26.50 27.76 0.93
C SER A 315 -26.91 26.69 -0.08
N GLY A 316 -25.94 26.21 -0.86
CA GLY A 316 -26.09 25.11 -1.80
C GLY A 316 -25.35 23.88 -1.28
N GLY A 317 -26.08 22.98 -0.63
CA GLY A 317 -25.62 21.63 -0.39
C GLY A 317 -25.43 20.88 -1.71
N GLY A 318 -24.32 20.18 -1.82
CA GLY A 318 -24.00 19.33 -2.97
C GLY A 318 -22.72 18.58 -2.67
N GLY A 319 -22.85 17.35 -2.20
CA GLY A 319 -21.72 16.45 -2.03
C GLY A 319 -21.08 16.10 -3.38
N MET A 320 -19.77 15.89 -3.38
CA MET A 320 -19.14 14.87 -4.21
C MET A 320 -17.69 14.67 -3.78
N MET A 321 -17.22 13.45 -4.02
CA MET A 321 -15.95 12.89 -3.63
C MET A 321 -14.74 13.74 -4.04
N GLY A 322 -13.83 13.97 -3.11
CA GLY A 322 -12.52 14.55 -3.38
C GLY A 322 -11.42 13.58 -2.94
N MET A 323 -10.97 12.73 -3.86
CA MET A 323 -9.70 12.03 -3.74
C MET A 323 -8.58 13.06 -3.59
N GLY A 324 -7.96 13.11 -2.42
CA GLY A 324 -6.75 13.91 -2.17
C GLY A 324 -5.56 13.33 -2.92
N GLY A 325 -5.39 13.78 -4.17
CA GLY A 325 -4.12 13.70 -4.88
C GLY A 325 -3.11 14.63 -4.23
N GLY A 326 -2.16 14.05 -3.50
CA GLY A 326 -1.00 14.78 -2.99
C GLY A 326 -0.08 15.14 -4.15
N ALA A 327 0.01 16.44 -4.41
CA ALA A 327 0.95 17.06 -5.33
C ALA A 327 2.39 16.74 -4.90
N TYR A 328 3.15 16.09 -5.78
CA TYR A 328 4.60 15.98 -5.66
C TYR A 328 5.21 17.28 -6.17
N GLY A 329 5.49 18.20 -5.23
CA GLY A 329 6.31 19.38 -5.49
C GLY A 329 7.76 18.98 -5.71
N GLY A 330 8.28 19.28 -6.89
CA GLY A 330 9.70 19.15 -7.21
C GLY A 330 10.54 20.12 -6.37
N GLY A 331 11.44 19.55 -5.56
CA GLY A 331 12.48 20.28 -4.85
C GLY A 331 13.78 20.25 -5.65
N MET A 332 14.26 21.45 -5.98
CA MET A 332 15.50 21.77 -6.70
C MET A 332 16.77 21.19 -6.08
N TYR A 333 17.74 20.97 -6.98
CA TYR A 333 19.16 20.71 -6.76
C TYR A 333 19.88 21.79 -5.92
N GLY A 334 20.86 21.32 -5.14
CA GLY A 334 22.01 22.05 -4.60
C GLY A 334 22.71 21.11 -3.60
N GLY A 335 23.92 20.61 -3.77
CA GLY A 335 25.14 21.22 -4.32
C GLY A 335 26.15 21.25 -3.16
N GLY A 336 27.21 20.45 -3.20
CA GLY A 336 28.28 20.55 -2.21
C GLY A 336 29.24 19.36 -2.10
N GLY A 337 30.41 19.49 -2.73
CA GLY A 337 31.67 19.08 -2.09
C GLY A 337 32.27 17.71 -2.45
N THR A 338 33.04 17.67 -3.54
CA THR A 338 34.19 16.75 -3.68
C THR A 338 35.40 17.27 -2.87
N PRO A 339 36.27 16.36 -2.37
CA PRO A 339 37.72 16.55 -2.49
C PRO A 339 38.34 15.33 -3.21
N SER A 340 38.98 15.52 -4.38
CA SER A 340 40.45 15.67 -4.56
C SER A 340 41.25 14.59 -3.81
N MET A 341 41.69 13.52 -4.49
CA MET A 341 43.06 13.37 -5.04
C MET A 341 44.20 13.66 -4.04
N MET A 342 44.77 12.58 -3.50
CA MET A 342 46.20 12.33 -3.22
C MET A 342 46.35 10.80 -3.37
N ASP A 343 47.10 10.24 -4.33
CA ASP A 343 48.55 10.28 -4.54
C ASP A 343 49.36 9.63 -3.39
N SER A 344 50.41 8.88 -3.77
CA SER A 344 51.24 7.91 -3.01
C SER A 344 50.79 6.45 -3.16
N GLY A 345 51.58 5.50 -3.65
CA GLY A 345 53.00 5.50 -4.01
C GLY A 345 53.49 4.05 -4.04
N MET A 346 54.25 3.69 -5.06
CA MET A 346 55.13 2.53 -5.11
C MET A 346 56.01 2.45 -3.85
N MET A 347 56.23 1.26 -3.30
CA MET A 347 57.58 0.79 -2.99
C MET A 347 57.61 -0.74 -2.92
N ASP A 348 58.66 -1.27 -3.54
CA ASP A 348 59.13 -2.63 -3.51
C ASP A 348 59.45 -3.12 -2.08
N GLY A 349 59.33 -4.44 -1.93
CA GLY A 349 59.77 -5.25 -0.79
C GLY A 349 59.51 -6.71 -1.08
#